data_AF-A0A109FGR0-F1
#
_entry.id   AF-A0A109FGR0-F1
#
_cell.length_a   1.000
_cell.length_b   1.000
_cell.length_c   1.000
_cell.angle_alpha   90.00
_cell.angle_beta   90.00
_cell.angle_gamma   90.00
#
_symmetry.space_group_name_H-M   'P 1'
#
loop_
_entity.id
_entity.type
_entity.pdbx_description
1 polymer ?
#
loop_
_entity_poly.entity_id
_entity_poly.type
_entity_poly.pdbx_seq_one_letter_code
_entity_poly.pdbx_strand_id
1 'polypeptide(L)'
;QRVLLSHQKAKHFRCPQCPRRLNTAGGLAVHLDQVHKMGTDKIENALPGRESFDIEIYGMEGIPAADLAAWKRRTAEELGLPNPDDPTRPKKHQWAQVALTPAEAKQQLAAHKALMG
;
A
#
# COMPACT_ATOMS: atom_id res chain seq x y z
N GLN A 1 8.90 -0.02 -4.57
CA GLN A 1 8.66 1.44 -4.71
C GLN A 1 9.02 2.04 -6.07
N ARG A 2 10.27 1.87 -6.57
CA ARG A 2 10.75 2.56 -7.78
C ARG A 2 9.91 2.32 -9.05
N VAL A 3 9.45 1.08 -9.25
CA VAL A 3 8.62 0.71 -10.41
C VAL A 3 7.25 1.41 -10.38
N LEU A 4 6.58 1.41 -9.22
CA LEU A 4 5.26 2.05 -9.06
C LEU A 4 5.34 3.56 -9.32
N LEU A 5 6.33 4.24 -8.73
CA LEU A 5 6.54 5.66 -8.96
C LEU A 5 6.83 5.95 -10.43
N SER A 6 7.71 5.16 -11.08
CA SER A 6 7.99 5.32 -12.51
C SER A 6 6.72 5.15 -13.37
N HIS A 7 5.90 4.15 -13.06
CA HIS A 7 4.61 3.93 -13.71
C HIS A 7 3.67 5.13 -13.55
N GLN A 8 3.48 5.62 -12.33
CA GLN A 8 2.60 6.77 -12.05
C GLN A 8 3.01 8.00 -12.85
N LYS A 9 4.31 8.31 -12.89
CA LYS A 9 4.86 9.41 -13.67
C LYS A 9 4.67 9.24 -15.18
N ALA A 10 4.75 8.01 -15.68
CA ALA A 10 4.68 7.73 -17.11
C ALA A 10 3.24 7.64 -17.63
N LYS A 11 2.30 7.16 -16.81
CA LYS A 11 0.92 6.85 -17.22
C LYS A 11 -0.11 7.88 -16.75
N HIS A 12 0.07 8.46 -15.57
CA HIS A 12 -0.94 9.32 -14.94
C HIS A 12 -0.48 10.77 -14.87
N PHE A 13 0.80 11.01 -14.53
CA PHE A 13 1.32 12.38 -14.31
C PHE A 13 2.19 12.88 -15.48
N ARG A 14 1.77 12.58 -16.70
CA ARG A 14 2.43 13.05 -17.93
C ARG A 14 1.68 14.27 -18.48
N CYS A 15 2.40 15.31 -18.87
CA CYS A 15 1.80 16.40 -19.62
C CYS A 15 1.47 15.94 -21.07
N PRO A 16 0.24 16.16 -21.57
CA PRO A 16 -0.12 15.86 -22.96
C PRO A 16 0.57 16.78 -23.98
N GLN A 17 0.99 17.99 -23.57
CA GLN A 17 1.52 19.03 -24.47
C GLN A 17 3.04 19.06 -24.56
N CYS A 18 3.76 18.43 -23.63
CA CYS A 18 5.21 18.46 -23.60
C CYS A 18 5.78 17.17 -23.01
N PRO A 19 7.10 16.90 -23.14
CA PRO A 19 7.68 15.65 -22.62
C PRO A 19 7.79 15.62 -21.09
N ARG A 20 7.32 16.66 -20.38
CA ARG A 20 7.43 16.77 -18.92
C ARG A 20 6.55 15.73 -18.24
N ARG A 21 7.16 15.05 -17.26
CA ARG A 21 6.49 14.14 -16.32
C ARG A 21 6.66 14.66 -14.90
N LEU A 22 5.55 14.75 -14.19
CA LEU A 22 5.46 15.27 -12.82
C LEU A 22 5.34 14.10 -11.86
N ASN A 23 5.42 14.38 -10.55
CA ASN A 23 5.38 13.32 -9.53
C ASN A 23 3.99 13.14 -8.92
N THR A 24 3.10 14.14 -9.04
CA THR A 24 1.77 14.14 -8.42
C THR A 24 0.74 14.84 -9.32
N ALA A 25 -0.54 14.68 -8.99
CA ALA A 25 -1.67 15.24 -9.72
C ALA A 25 -1.67 16.78 -9.70
N GLY A 26 -1.56 17.40 -8.53
CA GLY A 26 -1.52 18.85 -8.38
C GLY A 26 -0.32 19.48 -9.08
N GLY A 27 0.83 18.80 -9.09
CA GLY A 27 1.98 19.23 -9.88
C GLY A 27 1.70 19.25 -11.39
N LEU A 28 0.94 18.28 -11.90
CA LEU A 28 0.49 18.27 -13.29
C LEU A 28 -0.55 19.37 -13.56
N ALA A 29 -1.50 19.59 -12.64
CA ALA A 29 -2.52 20.60 -12.80
C ALA A 29 -1.95 22.02 -12.87
N VAL A 30 -1.07 22.36 -11.92
CA VAL A 30 -0.36 23.64 -11.90
C VAL A 30 0.50 23.80 -13.15
N HIS A 31 1.17 22.73 -13.60
CA HIS A 31 1.97 22.78 -14.82
C HIS A 31 1.13 23.09 -16.06
N LEU A 32 -0.05 22.47 -16.19
CA LEU A 32 -0.96 22.72 -17.32
C LEU A 32 -1.47 24.15 -17.33
N ASP A 33 -1.88 24.68 -16.18
CA ASP A 33 -2.36 26.05 -16.06
C ASP A 33 -1.26 27.10 -16.28
N GLN A 34 -0.09 26.89 -15.66
CA GLN A 34 1.00 27.89 -15.69
C GLN A 34 1.79 27.87 -17.00
N VAL A 35 2.10 26.69 -17.56
CA VAL A 35 2.95 26.57 -18.74
C VAL A 35 2.12 26.55 -20.02
N HIS A 36 1.00 25.82 -20.01
CA HIS A 36 0.19 25.59 -21.21
C HIS A 36 -1.11 26.40 -21.24
N LYS A 37 -1.48 27.07 -20.14
CA LYS A 37 -2.72 27.87 -20.02
C LYS A 37 -3.96 27.03 -20.36
N MET A 38 -3.92 25.75 -19.97
CA MET A 38 -4.99 24.78 -20.18
C MET A 38 -5.64 24.41 -18.85
N GLY A 39 -6.97 24.25 -18.88
CA GLY A 39 -7.71 23.72 -17.74
C GLY A 39 -7.37 22.25 -17.48
N THR A 40 -7.62 21.83 -16.25
CA THR A 40 -7.61 20.41 -15.87
C THR A 40 -9.03 19.89 -15.83
N ASP A 41 -9.29 18.81 -16.56
CA ASP A 41 -10.57 18.11 -16.49
C ASP A 41 -10.36 16.79 -15.75
N LYS A 42 -9.59 15.87 -16.35
CA LYS A 42 -9.41 14.51 -15.85
C LYS A 42 -7.98 14.02 -16.01
N ILE A 43 -7.52 13.20 -15.08
CA ILE A 43 -6.25 12.48 -15.21
C ILE A 43 -6.41 11.36 -16.26
N GLU A 44 -5.55 11.37 -17.28
CA GLU A 44 -5.54 10.32 -18.31
C GLU A 44 -5.15 8.95 -17.72
N ASN A 45 -5.76 7.88 -18.24
CA ASN A 45 -5.52 6.50 -17.79
C ASN A 45 -5.89 6.22 -16.32
N ALA A 46 -6.64 7.13 -15.67
CA ALA A 46 -7.24 6.89 -14.38
C ALA A 46 -8.50 6.00 -14.52
N LEU A 47 -8.80 5.25 -13.47
CA LEU A 47 -10.06 4.51 -13.38
C LEU A 47 -11.23 5.50 -13.19
N PRO A 48 -12.44 5.16 -13.68
CA PRO A 48 -13.64 5.96 -13.41
C PRO A 48 -13.82 6.22 -11.91
N GLY A 49 -14.05 7.47 -11.54
CA GLY A 49 -14.18 7.89 -10.14
C GLY A 49 -12.84 8.06 -9.39
N ARG A 50 -11.70 7.94 -10.08
CA ARG A 50 -10.34 8.22 -9.55
C ARG A 50 -9.57 9.20 -10.43
N GLU A 51 -10.29 10.01 -11.19
CA GLU A 51 -9.75 10.93 -12.21
C GLU A 51 -9.55 12.36 -11.71
N SER A 52 -9.93 12.66 -10.47
CA SER A 52 -9.78 13.98 -9.84
C SER A 52 -8.32 14.32 -9.54
N PHE A 53 -8.01 15.62 -9.63
CA PHE A 53 -6.72 16.20 -9.26
C PHE A 53 -6.59 16.56 -7.77
N ASP A 54 -7.67 16.42 -6.99
CA ASP A 54 -7.71 16.83 -5.58
C ASP A 54 -6.97 15.85 -4.65
N ILE A 55 -6.80 14.61 -5.11
CA ILE A 55 -6.17 13.54 -4.32
C ILE A 55 -4.68 13.45 -4.70
N GLU A 56 -3.83 13.94 -3.81
CA GLU A 56 -2.38 13.85 -3.96
C GLU A 56 -1.88 12.44 -3.61
N ILE A 57 -1.48 11.67 -4.63
CA ILE A 57 -0.93 10.32 -4.47
C ILE A 57 0.56 10.32 -4.85
N TYR A 58 1.38 9.77 -3.96
CA TYR A 58 2.81 9.52 -4.22
C TYR A 58 3.17 8.07 -3.85
N GLY A 59 3.30 7.21 -4.85
CA GLY A 59 3.49 5.78 -4.61
C GLY A 59 2.25 5.18 -3.92
N MET A 60 2.40 4.78 -2.66
CA MET A 60 1.29 4.26 -1.83
C MET A 60 0.78 5.30 -0.82
N GLU A 61 1.46 6.43 -0.71
CA GLU A 61 1.09 7.51 0.20
C GLU A 61 -0.01 8.37 -0.45
N GLY A 62 -0.98 8.82 0.36
CA GLY A 62 -2.12 9.61 -0.10
C GLY A 62 -3.30 8.80 -0.68
N ILE A 63 -3.21 7.47 -0.69
CA ILE A 63 -4.35 6.62 -1.09
C ILE A 63 -5.45 6.70 -0.01
N PRO A 64 -6.71 7.01 -0.37
CA PRO A 64 -7.81 7.03 0.58
C PRO A 64 -7.97 5.70 1.34
N ALA A 65 -8.25 5.78 2.65
CA ALA A 65 -8.32 4.60 3.51
C ALA A 65 -9.36 3.58 3.05
N ALA A 66 -10.52 4.05 2.58
CA ALA A 66 -11.58 3.20 2.02
C ALA A 66 -11.09 2.40 0.80
N ASP A 67 -10.29 3.01 -0.07
CA ASP A 67 -9.78 2.36 -1.27
C ASP A 67 -8.68 1.36 -0.95
N LEU A 68 -7.80 1.71 0.00
CA LEU A 68 -6.77 0.81 0.48
C LEU A 68 -7.39 -0.44 1.12
N ALA A 69 -8.44 -0.28 1.94
CA ALA A 69 -9.17 -1.38 2.55
C ALA A 69 -9.89 -2.24 1.50
N ALA A 70 -10.57 -1.62 0.53
CA ALA A 70 -11.23 -2.33 -0.57
C ALA A 70 -10.22 -3.12 -1.42
N TRP A 71 -9.05 -2.56 -1.69
CA TRP A 71 -7.97 -3.27 -2.37
C TRP A 71 -7.46 -4.45 -1.56
N LYS A 72 -7.14 -4.27 -0.27
CA LYS A 72 -6.70 -5.35 0.63
C LYS A 72 -7.70 -6.49 0.69
N ARG A 73 -9.00 -6.18 0.79
CA ARG A 73 -10.08 -7.17 0.82
C ARG A 73 -10.11 -8.00 -0.46
N ARG A 74 -10.08 -7.35 -1.64
CA ARG A 74 -10.07 -8.06 -2.93
C ARG A 74 -8.83 -8.93 -3.10
N THR A 75 -7.65 -8.41 -2.73
CA THR A 75 -6.41 -9.18 -2.81
C THR A 75 -6.39 -10.36 -1.85
N ALA A 76 -6.95 -10.22 -0.65
CA ALA A 76 -7.08 -11.32 0.30
C ALA A 76 -8.01 -12.42 -0.25
N GLU A 77 -9.15 -12.05 -0.81
CA GLU A 77 -10.10 -12.97 -1.45
C GLU A 77 -9.46 -13.73 -2.63
N GLU A 78 -8.78 -13.02 -3.53
CA GLU A 78 -8.10 -13.62 -4.70
C GLU A 78 -7.02 -14.63 -4.31
N LEU A 79 -6.29 -14.37 -3.22
CA LEU A 79 -5.24 -15.26 -2.71
C LEU A 79 -5.76 -16.31 -1.72
N GLY A 80 -7.07 -16.33 -1.42
CA GLY A 80 -7.67 -17.23 -0.43
C GLY A 80 -7.19 -16.98 1.02
N LEU A 81 -6.70 -15.78 1.32
CA LEU A 81 -6.30 -15.40 2.67
C LEU A 81 -7.48 -14.83 3.48
N PRO A 82 -7.47 -14.99 4.82
CA PRO A 82 -8.45 -14.36 5.69
C PRO A 82 -8.42 -12.84 5.55
N ASN A 83 -9.60 -12.21 5.49
CA ASN A 83 -9.71 -10.76 5.41
C ASN A 83 -9.03 -10.09 6.63
N PRO A 84 -8.01 -9.22 6.42
CA PRO A 84 -7.31 -8.58 7.52
C PRO A 84 -8.19 -7.62 8.34
N ASP A 85 -9.25 -7.08 7.74
CA ASP A 85 -10.20 -6.14 8.35
C ASP A 85 -11.48 -6.83 8.87
N ASP A 86 -11.47 -8.16 9.02
CA ASP A 86 -12.60 -8.92 9.55
C ASP A 86 -12.85 -8.59 11.04
N PRO A 87 -13.99 -7.97 11.39
CA PRO A 87 -14.30 -7.61 12.78
C PRO A 87 -14.58 -8.84 13.66
N THR A 88 -14.84 -10.00 13.07
CA THR A 88 -15.08 -11.26 13.80
C THR A 88 -13.78 -12.02 14.09
N ARG A 89 -12.64 -11.55 13.58
CA ARG A 89 -11.35 -12.20 13.80
C ARG A 89 -10.99 -12.17 15.28
N PRO A 90 -10.79 -13.35 15.93
CA PRO A 90 -10.31 -13.37 17.30
C PRO A 90 -8.91 -12.75 17.36
N LYS A 91 -8.71 -11.79 18.28
CA LYS A 91 -7.38 -11.23 18.54
C LYS A 91 -6.44 -12.38 18.90
N LYS A 92 -5.36 -12.56 18.12
CA LYS A 92 -4.34 -13.57 18.44
C LYS A 92 -3.85 -13.32 19.86
N HIS A 93 -3.89 -14.36 20.69
CA HIS A 93 -3.32 -14.30 22.03
C HIS A 93 -1.82 -14.02 21.90
N GLN A 94 -1.39 -12.83 22.33
CA GLN A 94 0.02 -12.49 22.42
C GLN A 94 0.57 -13.21 23.65
N TRP A 95 1.29 -14.30 23.42
CA TRP A 95 2.11 -14.91 24.45
C TRP A 95 3.32 -13.99 24.68
N ALA A 96 3.62 -13.70 25.95
CA ALA A 96 4.80 -12.94 26.30
C ALA A 96 6.04 -13.72 25.80
N GLN A 97 6.82 -13.12 24.90
CA GLN A 97 8.13 -13.62 24.55
C GLN A 97 9.07 -13.38 25.73
N VAL A 98 9.00 -14.26 26.72
CA VAL A 98 9.99 -14.32 27.80
C VAL A 98 11.22 -15.00 27.21
N ALA A 99 12.30 -14.26 27.05
CA ALA A 99 13.58 -14.82 26.63
C ALA A 99 14.09 -15.73 27.76
N LEU A 100 14.08 -17.05 27.52
CA LEU A 100 14.66 -18.00 28.47
C LEU A 100 16.17 -17.77 28.56
N THR A 101 16.70 -17.89 29.77
CA THR A 101 18.15 -17.92 29.95
C THR A 101 18.75 -19.18 29.30
N PRO A 102 20.04 -19.18 28.94
CA PRO A 102 20.69 -20.36 28.35
C PRO A 102 20.61 -21.63 29.23
N ALA A 103 20.50 -21.48 30.54
CA ALA A 103 20.35 -22.59 31.48
C ALA A 103 18.96 -23.22 31.43
N GLU A 104 17.92 -22.40 31.43
CA GLU A 104 16.52 -22.86 31.37
C GLU A 104 16.19 -23.50 30.01
N ALA A 105 16.74 -22.94 28.92
CA ALA A 105 16.60 -23.51 27.59
C ALA A 105 17.19 -24.93 27.49
N LYS A 106 18.36 -25.17 28.12
CA LYS A 106 18.97 -26.50 28.20
C LYS A 106 18.13 -27.48 29.02
N GLN A 107 17.57 -27.04 30.14
CA GLN A 107 16.70 -27.87 30.97
C GLN A 107 15.42 -28.27 30.24
N GLN A 108 14.77 -27.34 29.54
CA GLN A 108 13.60 -27.66 28.71
C GLN A 108 13.94 -28.66 27.60
N LEU A 109 15.08 -28.51 26.93
CA LEU A 109 15.52 -29.45 25.89
C LEU A 109 15.78 -30.85 26.46
N ALA A 110 16.39 -30.94 27.64
CA ALA A 110 16.63 -32.22 28.32
C ALA A 110 15.31 -32.89 28.73
N ALA A 111 14.37 -32.14 29.32
CA ALA A 111 13.05 -32.64 29.69
C ALA A 111 12.25 -33.14 28.47
N HIS A 112 12.27 -32.39 27.37
CA HIS A 112 11.60 -32.80 26.13
C HIS A 112 12.24 -34.07 25.53
N LYS A 113 13.57 -34.19 25.55
CA LYS A 113 14.28 -35.40 25.10
C LYS A 113 13.94 -36.63 25.95
N ALA A 114 13.74 -36.46 27.26
CA ALA A 114 13.36 -37.55 28.15
C ALA A 114 11.90 -38.01 27.98
N LEU A 115 11.02 -37.13 27.48
CA LEU A 115 9.62 -37.47 27.22
C LEU A 115 9.42 -38.17 25.85
N MET A 116 10.34 -37.96 24.92
CA MET A 116 10.26 -38.45 23.53
C MET A 116 11.09 -39.72 23.28
N GLY A 117 11.67 -40.31 24.32
CA GLY A 117 12.41 -41.59 24.28
C GLY A 117 11.74 -42.62 25.17
#